data_AF-A0A7G2JXP6-F1
#
_entry.id   AF-A0A7G2JXP6-F1
#
_cell.length_a   1.000
_cell.length_b   1.000
_cell.length_c   1.000
_cell.angle_alpha   90.00
_cell.angle_beta   90.00
_cell.angle_gamma   90.00
#
_symmetry.space_group_name_H-M   'P 1'
#
loop_
_entity.id
_entity.type
_entity.pdbx_description
1 polymer ?
#
loop_
_entity_poly.entity_id
_entity_poly.type
_entity_poly.pdbx_seq_one_letter_code
_entity_poly.pdbx_strand_id
1 'polypeptide(L)'
;KEGEKAFNAGKSAVNFEGIFSQLGQGNISGLSMFATRGEIYVSALQHMANKLKNGLSVLHQVSQFQAKSLICVGGGSKNVLWNQIRANTLNLPIDVVNISESTVLGAAMFTFAGVGIYENVNAAQQAMQPTRKRI
;
A
#
# COMPACT_ATOMS: atom_id res chain seq x y z
N LYS A 1 -10.36 2.05 15.15
CA LYS A 1 -10.62 2.36 16.58
C LYS A 1 -9.41 2.08 17.48
N GLU A 2 -9.04 0.84 17.82
CA GLU A 2 -7.85 0.59 18.68
C GLU A 2 -6.51 0.85 17.97
N GLY A 3 -6.36 0.42 16.72
CA GLY A 3 -5.14 0.70 15.94
C GLY A 3 -4.88 2.18 15.68
N GLU A 4 -5.92 2.98 15.45
CA GLU A 4 -5.79 4.45 15.30
C GLU A 4 -5.34 5.11 16.61
N LYS A 5 -5.89 4.66 17.75
CA LYS A 5 -5.44 5.13 19.08
C LYS A 5 -3.97 4.79 19.31
N ALA A 6 -3.56 3.55 19.01
CA ALA A 6 -2.17 3.12 19.14
C ALA A 6 -1.22 3.89 18.21
N PHE A 7 -1.63 4.13 16.96
CA PHE A 7 -0.86 4.93 16.00
C PHE A 7 -0.68 6.38 16.48
N ASN A 8 -1.75 6.99 16.98
CA ASN A 8 -1.73 8.37 17.48
C ASN A 8 -0.98 8.51 18.82
N ALA A 9 -0.85 7.45 19.62
CA ALA A 9 -0.09 7.45 20.87
C ALA A 9 1.44 7.58 20.65
N GLY A 10 1.93 7.38 19.41
CA GLY A 10 3.23 7.86 18.95
C GLY A 10 4.46 7.05 19.39
N LYS A 11 4.38 6.20 20.43
CA LYS A 11 5.48 5.31 20.82
C LYS A 11 4.94 3.97 21.33
N SER A 12 5.28 2.91 20.62
CA SER A 12 5.10 1.52 21.04
C SER A 12 6.44 0.80 20.95
N ALA A 13 6.76 -0.01 21.97
CA ALA A 13 7.94 -0.87 21.93
C ALA A 13 7.70 -2.15 21.11
N VAL A 14 6.45 -2.40 20.70
CA VAL A 14 6.08 -3.61 19.97
C VAL A 14 6.64 -3.56 18.56
N ASN A 15 7.49 -4.53 18.24
CA ASN A 15 8.04 -4.73 16.90
C ASN A 15 7.45 -6.01 16.29
N PHE A 16 7.15 -5.95 14.99
CA PHE A 16 6.69 -7.10 14.22
C PHE A 16 7.66 -7.35 13.07
N GLU A 17 8.19 -8.55 12.97
CA GLU A 17 9.04 -8.95 11.86
C GLU A 17 8.42 -10.17 11.17
N GLY A 18 7.79 -9.93 10.03
CA GLY A 18 7.29 -10.99 9.14
C GLY A 18 8.37 -11.44 8.15
N ILE A 19 8.62 -12.74 8.10
CA ILE A 19 9.48 -13.39 7.09
C ILE A 19 8.62 -14.35 6.27
N PHE A 20 8.56 -14.13 4.96
CA PHE A 20 7.77 -14.95 4.02
C PHE A 20 8.60 -16.04 3.33
N SER A 21 9.67 -16.52 3.99
CA SER A 21 10.45 -17.65 3.53
C SER A 21 9.85 -18.97 4.02
N GLN A 22 10.09 -20.06 3.29
CA GLN A 22 9.56 -21.39 3.61
C GLN A 22 9.98 -21.90 5.00
N LEU A 23 11.08 -21.40 5.55
CA LEU A 23 11.59 -21.80 6.87
C LEU A 23 10.83 -21.15 8.04
N GLY A 24 10.11 -20.05 7.79
CA GLY A 24 9.25 -19.39 8.80
C GLY A 24 9.99 -18.90 10.05
N GLN A 25 10.52 -17.67 10.02
CA GLN A 25 11.28 -17.07 11.14
C GLN A 25 10.68 -15.74 11.60
N GLY A 26 9.39 -15.53 11.40
CA GLY A 26 8.73 -14.31 11.86
C GLY A 26 8.70 -14.22 13.38
N ASN A 27 8.84 -13.01 13.93
CA ASN A 27 8.80 -12.76 15.37
C ASN A 27 7.99 -11.51 15.73
N ILE A 28 7.50 -11.48 16.97
CA ILE A 28 6.92 -10.28 17.60
C ILE A 28 7.72 -10.07 18.89
N SER A 29 8.29 -8.88 19.05
CA SER A 29 9.14 -8.52 20.18
C SER A 29 8.69 -7.21 20.82
N GLY A 30 9.19 -6.92 22.03
CA GLY A 30 8.85 -5.69 22.77
C GLY A 30 7.43 -5.67 23.38
N LEU A 31 6.82 -6.84 23.55
CA LEU A 31 5.56 -6.98 24.29
C LEU A 31 5.78 -6.73 25.78
N SER A 32 4.81 -6.06 26.41
CA SER A 32 4.72 -5.86 27.87
C SER A 32 3.29 -6.15 28.34
N MET A 33 3.05 -6.20 29.66
CA MET A 33 1.68 -6.34 30.19
C MET A 33 0.74 -5.20 29.77
N PHE A 34 1.29 -4.06 29.34
CA PHE A 34 0.53 -2.91 28.88
C PHE A 34 0.36 -2.86 27.35
N ALA A 35 0.99 -3.79 26.62
CA ALA A 35 0.89 -3.83 25.17
C ALA A 35 -0.54 -4.16 24.75
N THR A 36 -1.07 -3.36 23.83
CA THR A 36 -2.43 -3.48 23.33
C THR A 36 -2.48 -4.23 22.00
N ARG A 37 -3.63 -4.80 21.68
CA ARG A 37 -3.89 -5.42 20.36
C ARG A 37 -3.71 -4.40 19.22
N GLY A 38 -4.03 -3.13 19.48
CA GLY A 38 -3.82 -2.03 18.56
C GLY A 38 -2.36 -1.81 18.19
N GLU A 39 -1.44 -1.93 19.16
CA GLU A 39 0.00 -1.78 18.92
C GLU A 39 0.58 -2.93 18.11
N ILE A 40 0.18 -4.16 18.40
CA ILE A 40 0.55 -5.35 17.59
C ILE A 40 0.05 -5.19 16.15
N TYR A 41 -1.18 -4.68 15.98
CA TYR A 41 -1.74 -4.43 14.65
C TYR A 41 -0.96 -3.34 13.89
N VAL A 42 -0.67 -2.22 14.54
CA VAL A 42 0.07 -1.11 13.92
C VAL A 42 1.50 -1.50 13.59
N SER A 43 2.20 -2.27 14.45
CA SER A 43 3.56 -2.72 14.17
C SER A 43 3.61 -3.64 12.94
N ALA A 44 2.63 -4.52 12.76
CA ALA A 44 2.51 -5.33 11.54
C ALA A 44 2.28 -4.46 10.28
N LEU A 45 1.42 -3.44 10.35
CA LEU A 45 1.20 -2.49 9.25
C LEU A 45 2.46 -1.69 8.90
N GLN A 46 3.20 -1.24 9.92
CA GLN A 46 4.47 -0.53 9.78
C GLN A 46 5.55 -1.41 9.17
N HIS A 47 5.67 -2.67 9.59
CA HIS A 47 6.59 -3.63 8.99
C HIS A 47 6.35 -3.79 7.50
N MET A 48 5.09 -3.99 7.08
CA MET A 48 4.75 -4.09 5.67
C MET A 48 5.02 -2.78 4.91
N ALA A 49 4.77 -1.61 5.52
CA ALA A 49 5.12 -0.32 4.93
C ALA A 49 6.65 -0.13 4.77
N ASN A 50 7.45 -0.60 5.73
CA ASN A 50 8.91 -0.58 5.65
C ASN A 50 9.42 -1.52 4.55
N LYS A 51 8.81 -2.72 4.39
CA LYS A 51 9.11 -3.61 3.27
C LYS A 51 8.82 -2.94 1.92
N LEU A 52 7.68 -2.24 1.81
CA LEU A 52 7.35 -1.45 0.62
C LEU A 52 8.39 -0.36 0.36
N LYS A 53 8.83 0.37 1.40
CA LYS A 53 9.89 1.39 1.29
C LYS A 53 11.18 0.80 0.76
N ASN A 54 11.62 -0.34 1.30
CA ASN A 54 12.84 -1.00 0.84
C ASN A 54 12.74 -1.41 -0.63
N GLY A 55 11.59 -1.98 -1.05
CA GLY A 55 11.34 -2.31 -2.45
C GLY A 55 11.39 -1.07 -3.36
N LEU A 56 10.79 0.04 -2.93
CA LEU A 56 10.83 1.30 -3.67
C LEU A 56 12.27 1.85 -3.77
N SER A 57 13.05 1.78 -2.69
CA SER A 57 14.46 2.20 -2.70
C SER A 57 15.30 1.38 -3.67
N VAL A 58 15.08 0.06 -3.76
CA VAL A 58 15.73 -0.78 -4.76
C VAL A 58 15.34 -0.33 -6.17
N LEU A 59 14.06 -0.07 -6.43
CA LEU A 59 13.61 0.45 -7.74
C LEU A 59 14.27 1.79 -8.09
N HIS A 60 14.40 2.71 -7.15
CA HIS A 60 15.09 3.99 -7.35
C HIS A 60 16.60 3.83 -7.61
N GLN A 61 17.22 2.77 -7.09
CA GLN A 61 18.64 2.51 -7.31
C GLN A 61 18.91 1.89 -8.69
N VAL A 62 18.05 0.97 -9.13
CA VAL A 62 18.24 0.24 -10.40
C VAL A 62 17.66 0.96 -11.61
N SER A 63 16.88 2.03 -11.40
CA SER A 63 16.25 2.81 -12.47
C SER A 63 16.56 4.29 -12.32
N GLN A 64 16.41 5.05 -13.40
CA GLN A 64 16.49 6.52 -13.39
C GLN A 64 15.17 7.18 -12.92
N PHE A 65 14.26 6.39 -12.33
CA PHE A 65 12.93 6.84 -11.95
C PHE A 65 12.86 7.23 -10.48
N GLN A 66 12.23 8.37 -10.20
CA GLN A 66 11.88 8.82 -8.86
C GLN A 66 10.36 8.91 -8.72
N ALA A 67 9.83 8.18 -7.74
CA ALA A 67 8.39 8.11 -7.53
C ALA A 67 7.88 9.39 -6.87
N LYS A 68 6.90 10.05 -7.50
CA LYS A 68 6.24 11.25 -6.96
C LYS A 68 5.02 10.92 -6.10
N SER A 69 4.42 9.76 -6.32
CA SER A 69 3.34 9.19 -5.52
C SER A 69 3.25 7.68 -5.77
N LEU A 70 2.50 6.98 -4.92
CA LEU A 70 2.16 5.57 -5.11
C LEU A 70 0.66 5.42 -5.30
N ILE A 71 0.26 4.66 -6.31
CA ILE A 71 -1.15 4.33 -6.53
C ILE A 71 -1.48 3.07 -5.74
N CYS A 72 -2.47 3.15 -4.85
CA CYS A 72 -2.94 2.01 -4.08
C CYS A 72 -4.27 1.48 -4.64
N VAL A 73 -4.28 0.18 -4.95
CA VAL A 73 -5.44 -0.58 -5.45
C VAL A 73 -5.69 -1.81 -4.57
N GLY A 74 -6.77 -2.55 -4.85
CA GLY A 74 -7.10 -3.82 -4.17
C GLY A 74 -7.53 -3.65 -2.71
N GLY A 75 -7.56 -4.75 -1.95
CA GLY A 75 -8.10 -4.75 -0.58
C GLY A 75 -7.41 -3.76 0.37
N GLY A 76 -6.10 -3.57 0.24
CA GLY A 76 -5.32 -2.63 1.05
C GLY A 76 -5.71 -1.16 0.86
N SER A 77 -6.30 -0.80 -0.28
CA SER A 77 -6.75 0.57 -0.58
C SER A 77 -7.86 1.06 0.35
N LYS A 78 -8.69 0.12 0.86
CA LYS A 78 -9.80 0.40 1.77
C LYS A 78 -9.34 0.69 3.21
N ASN A 79 -8.09 0.37 3.56
CA ASN A 79 -7.55 0.57 4.89
C ASN A 79 -6.94 1.98 5.04
N VAL A 80 -7.76 2.93 5.50
CA VAL A 80 -7.36 4.34 5.66
C VAL A 80 -6.14 4.50 6.58
N LEU A 81 -6.11 3.79 7.71
CA LEU A 81 -4.98 3.86 8.65
C LEU A 81 -3.68 3.38 7.98
N TRP A 82 -3.73 2.27 7.26
CA TRP A 82 -2.54 1.75 6.58
C TRP A 82 -2.10 2.62 5.42
N ASN A 83 -3.03 3.27 4.71
CA ASN A 83 -2.70 4.27 3.70
C ASN A 83 -1.90 5.42 4.31
N GLN A 84 -2.32 5.93 5.48
CA GLN A 84 -1.59 6.99 6.19
C GLN A 84 -0.22 6.51 6.69
N ILE A 85 -0.13 5.30 7.25
CA ILE A 85 1.14 4.71 7.67
C ILE A 85 2.10 4.63 6.49
N ARG A 86 1.63 4.14 5.33
CA ARG A 86 2.44 4.08 4.11
C ARG A 86 2.92 5.46 3.66
N ALA A 87 2.02 6.44 3.60
CA ALA A 87 2.35 7.82 3.24
C ALA A 87 3.47 8.37 4.14
N ASN A 88 3.32 8.21 5.45
CA ASN A 88 4.28 8.66 6.46
C ASN A 88 5.63 7.91 6.35
N THR A 89 5.61 6.59 6.20
CA THR A 89 6.83 5.76 6.11
C THR A 89 7.65 6.08 4.86
N LEU A 90 6.97 6.28 3.74
CA LEU A 90 7.57 6.54 2.43
C LEU A 90 7.94 8.01 2.22
N ASN A 91 7.33 8.91 3.01
CA ASN A 91 7.36 10.36 2.78
C ASN A 91 6.89 10.72 1.36
N LEU A 92 5.84 10.04 0.88
CA LEU A 92 5.27 10.20 -0.45
C LEU A 92 3.74 10.13 -0.39
N PRO A 93 3.01 10.92 -1.21
CA PRO A 93 1.56 10.82 -1.31
C PRO A 93 1.09 9.44 -1.77
N ILE A 94 -0.05 8.98 -1.23
CA ILE A 94 -0.73 7.75 -1.66
C ILE A 94 -2.01 8.11 -2.41
N ASP A 95 -2.09 7.74 -3.68
CA ASP A 95 -3.27 7.89 -4.52
C ASP A 95 -4.15 6.64 -4.43
N VAL A 96 -5.25 6.72 -3.68
CA VAL A 96 -6.19 5.62 -3.48
C VAL A 96 -7.21 5.61 -4.60
N VAL A 97 -7.29 4.50 -5.34
CA VAL A 97 -8.26 4.36 -6.44
C VAL A 97 -9.61 3.92 -5.89
N ASN A 98 -10.69 4.62 -6.27
CA ASN A 98 -12.05 4.29 -5.85
C ASN A 98 -12.71 3.22 -6.74
N ILE A 99 -11.99 2.12 -7.02
CA ILE A 99 -12.56 0.95 -7.68
C ILE A 99 -11.97 -0.32 -7.07
N SER A 100 -12.83 -1.28 -6.70
CA SER A 100 -12.37 -2.52 -6.07
C SER A 100 -11.66 -3.43 -7.06
N GLU A 101 -12.06 -3.41 -8.34
CA GLU A 101 -11.62 -4.36 -9.38
C GLU A 101 -10.71 -3.70 -10.42
N SER A 102 -9.58 -3.12 -9.98
CA SER A 102 -8.65 -2.43 -10.90
C SER A 102 -8.06 -3.37 -11.97
N THR A 103 -7.88 -4.66 -11.64
CA THR A 103 -7.37 -5.67 -12.59
C THR A 103 -8.36 -5.90 -13.74
N VAL A 104 -9.65 -6.05 -13.43
CA VAL A 104 -10.71 -6.25 -14.43
C VAL A 104 -10.86 -5.01 -15.30
N LEU A 105 -10.80 -3.82 -14.69
CA LEU A 105 -10.84 -2.56 -15.43
C LEU A 105 -9.68 -2.46 -16.45
N GLY A 106 -8.47 -2.83 -16.05
CA GLY A 106 -7.32 -2.86 -16.94
C GLY A 106 -7.53 -3.83 -18.11
N ALA A 107 -7.99 -5.05 -17.84
CA ALA A 107 -8.31 -6.03 -18.88
C ALA A 107 -9.35 -5.49 -19.88
N ALA A 108 -10.42 -4.84 -19.39
CA ALA A 108 -11.43 -4.24 -20.24
C ALA A 108 -10.88 -3.12 -21.15
N MET A 109 -9.96 -2.28 -20.65
CA MET A 109 -9.29 -1.25 -21.47
C MET A 109 -8.52 -1.87 -22.64
N PHE A 110 -7.78 -2.96 -22.40
CA PHE A 110 -7.09 -3.70 -23.46
C PHE A 110 -8.05 -4.34 -24.45
N THR A 111 -9.14 -4.95 -23.96
CA THR A 111 -10.16 -5.55 -24.83
C THR A 111 -10.81 -4.52 -25.73
N PHE A 112 -11.23 -3.36 -25.20
CA PHE A 112 -11.87 -2.32 -26.00
C PHE A 112 -10.94 -1.69 -27.05
N ALA A 113 -9.65 -1.56 -26.75
CA ALA A 113 -8.67 -1.21 -27.77
C ALA A 113 -8.53 -2.31 -28.83
N GLY A 114 -8.48 -3.58 -28.42
CA GLY A 114 -8.32 -4.72 -29.33
C GLY A 114 -9.50 -4.95 -30.28
N VAL A 115 -10.72 -4.58 -29.88
CA VAL A 115 -11.93 -4.65 -30.75
C VAL A 115 -12.22 -3.35 -31.50
N GLY A 116 -11.35 -2.36 -31.40
CA GLY A 116 -11.47 -1.09 -32.14
C GLY A 116 -12.50 -0.10 -31.59
N ILE A 117 -13.00 -0.29 -30.35
CA ILE A 117 -13.85 0.71 -29.68
C ILE A 117 -13.04 1.97 -29.35
N TYR A 118 -11.77 1.79 -28.96
CA TYR A 118 -10.80 2.87 -28.81
C TYR A 118 -9.63 2.66 -29.76
N GLU A 119 -9.03 3.76 -30.22
CA GLU A 119 -7.89 3.73 -31.15
C GLU A 119 -6.70 2.94 -30.60
N ASN A 120 -6.45 3.06 -29.29
CA ASN A 120 -5.36 2.39 -28.59
C ASN A 120 -5.65 2.29 -27.09
N VAL A 121 -4.77 1.59 -26.37
CA VAL A 121 -4.91 1.37 -24.91
C VAL A 121 -4.85 2.68 -24.13
N ASN A 122 -4.09 3.67 -24.59
CA ASN A 122 -3.98 4.96 -23.90
C ASN A 122 -5.31 5.75 -24.00
N ALA A 123 -5.96 5.74 -25.17
CA ALA A 123 -7.28 6.33 -25.36
C ALA A 123 -8.33 5.65 -24.46
N ALA A 124 -8.31 4.32 -24.39
CA ALA A 124 -9.19 3.56 -23.48
C ALA A 124 -8.92 3.91 -22.01
N GLN A 125 -7.65 4.00 -21.60
CA GLN A 125 -7.26 4.38 -20.25
C GLN A 125 -7.75 5.78 -19.89
N GLN A 126 -7.65 6.75 -20.81
CA GLN A 126 -8.06 8.12 -20.58
C GLN A 126 -9.58 8.25 -20.44
N ALA A 127 -10.34 7.52 -21.26
CA ALA A 127 -11.80 7.50 -21.22
C ALA A 127 -12.36 6.76 -19.99
N MET A 128 -11.65 5.73 -19.50
CA MET A 128 -12.11 4.84 -18.43
C MET A 128 -11.38 5.04 -17.10
N GLN A 129 -10.68 6.18 -16.93
CA GLN A 129 -9.84 6.43 -15.77
C GLN A 129 -10.68 6.49 -14.48
N PRO A 130 -10.37 5.67 -13.46
CA PRO A 130 -11.10 5.72 -12.20
C PRO A 130 -10.70 6.96 -11.39
N THR A 131 -11.63 7.46 -10.59
CA THR A 131 -11.36 8.56 -9.64
C THR A 131 -10.36 8.13 -8.58
N ARG A 132 -9.51 9.07 -8.18
CA ARG A 132 -8.46 8.86 -7.18
C ARG A 132 -8.59 9.88 -6.06
N LYS A 133 -8.38 9.43 -4.83
CA LYS A 133 -8.26 10.29 -3.65
C LYS A 133 -6.81 10.27 -3.18
N ARG A 134 -6.19 11.45 -3.09
CA ARG A 134 -4.84 11.59 -2.54
C ARG A 134 -4.90 11.67 -1.01
N ILE A 135 -4.01 10.94 -0.36
CA ILE A 135 -3.73 10.93 1.09
C ILE A 135 -2.27 11.33 1.29
#